data_AF-A0A9D2LMK5-F1
#
_entry.id   AF-A0A9D2LMK5-F1
#
_cell.length_a   1.000
_cell.length_b   1.000
_cell.length_c   1.000
_cell.angle_alpha   90.00
_cell.angle_beta   90.00
_cell.angle_gamma   90.00
#
_symmetry.space_group_name_H-M   'P 1'
#
loop_
_entity.id
_entity.type
_entity.pdbx_description
1 polymer ?
#
loop_
_entity_poly.entity_id
_entity_poly.type
_entity_poly.pdbx_seq_one_letter_code
_entity_poly.pdbx_strand_id
1 'polypeptide(L)'
;MTDVKSLIKKLIFFFLTVFLITVAYLGITLVTGVPFGDSTAEKKMNQYARAQYGEEYVVGDVNYNIFEMSYTGYLYRKDDTSNNRQSLSTLTYFVDTKTIEDGSFQNDEIEALTAKVTEVSHNLSTGVQSYSTQTETYFVAKNYKEKPEPIYSIQLYGLTSSIPSSSKGDSKDLFAKSAYEIIQSIPEEYNVQQCHMLFHDNTGTYELQVDKSFRSMSESKIRGKISFITSKNNVSQATSSQVSE
;
A
#
# COMPACT_ATOMS: atom_id res chain seq x y z
N MET A 1 58.03 -20.33 -7.89
CA MET A 1 57.06 -19.79 -8.87
C MET A 1 55.68 -20.22 -8.37
N THR A 2 54.93 -19.31 -7.72
CA THR A 2 53.62 -19.64 -7.13
C THR A 2 52.69 -20.04 -8.27
N ASP A 3 52.18 -21.27 -8.22
CA ASP A 3 51.33 -21.81 -9.28
C ASP A 3 50.04 -20.99 -9.38
N VAL A 4 49.98 -20.14 -10.41
CA VAL A 4 48.88 -19.20 -10.68
C VAL A 4 47.53 -19.95 -10.75
N LYS A 5 47.52 -21.21 -11.21
CA LYS A 5 46.30 -22.04 -11.24
C LYS A 5 45.82 -22.42 -9.84
N SER A 6 46.74 -22.69 -8.92
CA SER A 6 46.43 -22.97 -7.50
C SER A 6 45.88 -21.74 -6.80
N LEU A 7 46.45 -20.56 -7.09
CA LEU A 7 45.96 -19.28 -6.57
C LEU A 7 44.53 -18.98 -7.06
N ILE A 8 44.26 -19.15 -8.36
CA ILE A 8 42.93 -18.93 -8.96
C ILE A 8 41.88 -19.87 -8.35
N LYS A 9 42.20 -21.16 -8.16
CA LYS A 9 41.26 -22.12 -7.53
C LYS A 9 40.90 -21.71 -6.10
N LYS A 10 41.88 -21.26 -5.30
CA LYS A 10 41.64 -20.77 -3.93
C LYS A 10 40.77 -19.51 -3.93
N LEU A 11 40.99 -18.61 -4.89
CA LEU A 11 40.20 -17.39 -5.04
C LEU A 11 38.74 -17.71 -5.39
N ILE A 12 38.51 -18.61 -6.34
CA ILE A 12 37.17 -19.07 -6.73
C ILE A 12 36.45 -19.71 -5.54
N PHE A 13 37.13 -20.59 -4.80
CA PHE A 13 36.55 -21.23 -3.62
C PHE A 13 36.22 -20.21 -2.52
N PHE A 14 37.08 -19.23 -2.30
CA PHE A 14 36.81 -18.13 -1.37
C PHE A 14 35.56 -17.34 -1.76
N PHE A 15 35.47 -16.88 -3.01
CA PHE A 15 34.30 -16.15 -3.50
C PHE A 15 33.03 -16.98 -3.46
N LEU A 16 33.10 -18.27 -3.82
CA LEU A 16 31.96 -19.18 -3.72
C LEU A 16 31.49 -19.35 -2.28
N THR A 17 32.42 -19.47 -1.33
CA THR A 17 32.10 -19.61 0.10
C THR A 17 31.45 -18.33 0.62
N VAL A 18 32.01 -17.16 0.32
CA VAL A 18 31.43 -15.86 0.69
C VAL A 18 30.03 -15.70 0.07
N PHE A 19 29.87 -16.09 -1.20
CA PHE A 19 28.57 -16.05 -1.88
C PHE A 19 27.54 -16.93 -1.18
N LEU A 20 27.88 -18.19 -0.85
CA LEU A 20 26.99 -19.11 -0.15
C LEU A 20 26.61 -18.59 1.24
N ILE A 21 27.57 -18.06 2.01
CA ILE A 21 27.30 -17.45 3.32
C ILE A 21 26.36 -16.25 3.16
N THR A 22 26.57 -15.42 2.12
CA THR A 22 25.72 -14.25 1.85
C THR A 22 24.29 -14.68 1.50
N VAL A 23 24.12 -15.68 0.64
CA VAL A 23 22.80 -16.21 0.27
C VAL A 23 22.10 -16.84 1.49
N ALA A 24 22.83 -17.61 2.30
CA ALA A 24 22.29 -18.19 3.53
C ALA A 24 21.87 -17.09 4.53
N TYR A 25 22.69 -16.06 4.70
CA TYR A 25 22.37 -14.90 5.53
C TYR A 25 21.12 -14.16 5.03
N LEU A 26 21.03 -13.89 3.73
CA LEU A 26 19.85 -13.26 3.13
C LEU A 26 18.59 -14.14 3.32
N GLY A 27 18.70 -15.45 3.14
CA GLY A 27 17.60 -16.40 3.37
C GLY A 27 17.13 -16.42 4.83
N ILE A 28 18.06 -16.47 5.78
CA ILE A 28 17.74 -16.44 7.21
C ILE A 28 17.07 -15.12 7.57
N THR A 29 17.64 -13.98 7.15
CA THR A 29 17.09 -12.66 7.47
C THR A 29 15.72 -12.39 6.84
N LEU A 30 15.42 -13.01 5.69
CA LEU A 30 14.07 -13.01 5.14
C LEU A 30 13.10 -13.77 6.06
N VAL A 31 13.50 -14.92 6.61
CA VAL A 31 12.60 -15.77 7.42
C VAL A 31 12.45 -15.29 8.86
N THR A 32 13.55 -14.89 9.49
CA THR A 32 13.59 -14.55 10.92
C THR A 32 13.58 -13.04 11.17
N GLY A 33 13.52 -12.23 10.11
CA GLY A 33 13.70 -10.79 10.19
C GLY A 33 15.17 -10.38 10.24
N VAL A 34 15.41 -9.08 10.11
CA VAL A 34 16.76 -8.50 10.21
C VAL A 34 17.34 -8.74 11.61
N PRO A 35 18.65 -8.97 11.77
CA PRO A 35 19.25 -9.14 13.09
C PRO A 35 18.96 -7.91 13.96
N PHE A 36 18.55 -8.14 15.21
CA PHE A 36 18.09 -7.09 16.14
C PHE A 36 16.86 -6.30 15.66
N GLY A 37 16.11 -6.88 14.71
CA GLY A 37 14.92 -6.28 14.14
C GLY A 37 13.81 -6.09 15.17
N ASP A 38 13.56 -7.11 16.01
CA ASP A 38 12.57 -7.02 17.09
C ASP A 38 12.87 -5.84 18.02
N SER A 39 14.08 -5.78 18.59
CA SER A 39 14.49 -4.70 19.49
C SER A 39 14.43 -3.31 18.82
N THR A 40 14.79 -3.24 17.52
CA THR A 40 14.71 -1.99 16.76
C THR A 40 13.26 -1.55 16.54
N ALA A 41 12.38 -2.49 16.17
CA ALA A 41 10.97 -2.24 15.95
C ALA A 41 10.28 -1.85 17.26
N GLU A 42 10.46 -2.63 18.32
CA GLU A 42 9.93 -2.36 19.66
C GLU A 42 10.34 -0.97 20.15
N LYS A 43 11.61 -0.59 19.98
CA LYS A 43 12.09 0.75 20.36
C LYS A 43 11.38 1.86 19.59
N LYS A 44 11.21 1.71 18.27
CA LYS A 44 10.54 2.70 17.42
C LYS A 44 9.05 2.80 17.74
N MET A 45 8.39 1.66 17.91
CA MET A 45 7.00 1.59 18.32
C MET A 45 6.78 2.19 19.71
N ASN A 46 7.69 1.99 20.65
CA ASN A 46 7.62 2.63 21.97
C ASN A 46 7.90 4.14 21.92
N GLN A 47 8.74 4.62 21.01
CA GLN A 47 8.88 6.05 20.76
C GLN A 47 7.55 6.64 20.26
N TYR A 48 6.94 5.98 19.28
CA TYR A 48 5.65 6.35 18.73
C TYR A 48 4.56 6.35 19.80
N ALA A 49 4.47 5.27 20.59
CA ALA A 49 3.48 5.11 21.64
C ALA A 49 3.54 6.26 22.64
N ARG A 50 4.74 6.67 23.06
CA ARG A 50 4.93 7.81 23.97
C ARG A 50 4.51 9.14 23.34
N ALA A 51 4.83 9.34 22.07
CA ALA A 51 4.48 10.57 21.36
C ALA A 51 2.98 10.71 21.12
N GLN A 52 2.28 9.60 20.87
CA GLN A 52 0.87 9.59 20.51
C GLN A 52 -0.06 9.43 21.72
N TYR A 53 0.30 8.57 22.66
CA TYR A 53 -0.56 8.18 23.78
C TYR A 53 -0.08 8.66 25.14
N GLY A 54 1.20 9.03 25.27
CA GLY A 54 1.80 9.44 26.54
C GLY A 54 2.71 8.37 27.17
N GLU A 55 3.40 8.78 28.24
CA GLU A 55 4.41 7.96 28.91
C GLU A 55 3.81 6.79 29.70
N GLU A 56 2.50 6.73 29.89
CA GLU A 56 1.80 5.65 30.57
C GLU A 56 1.53 4.43 29.67
N TYR A 57 1.86 4.51 28.37
CA TYR A 57 1.68 3.42 27.41
C TYR A 57 3.01 2.81 26.97
N VAL A 58 2.96 1.52 26.66
CA VAL A 58 4.11 0.73 26.22
C VAL A 58 3.67 -0.31 25.20
N VAL A 59 4.55 -0.59 24.26
CA VAL A 59 4.38 -1.68 23.30
C VAL A 59 5.06 -2.90 23.89
N GLY A 60 4.32 -4.00 24.00
CA GLY A 60 4.86 -5.28 24.45
C GLY A 60 5.78 -5.93 23.42
N ASP A 61 5.98 -7.24 23.56
CA ASP A 61 6.80 -8.01 22.62
C ASP A 61 6.28 -7.86 21.19
N VAL A 62 7.22 -7.72 20.26
CA VAL A 62 6.95 -7.61 18.83
C VAL A 62 7.19 -8.94 18.13
N ASN A 63 6.40 -9.23 17.10
CA ASN A 63 6.53 -10.45 16.30
C ASN A 63 6.77 -10.10 14.84
N TYR A 64 7.76 -10.73 14.23
CA TYR A 64 8.06 -10.55 12.81
C TYR A 64 7.09 -11.34 11.91
N ASN A 65 6.55 -10.67 10.90
CA ASN A 65 5.77 -11.25 9.80
C ASN A 65 6.60 -11.21 8.51
N ILE A 66 7.01 -12.39 8.04
CA ILE A 66 7.79 -12.55 6.80
C ILE A 66 7.03 -12.08 5.55
N PHE A 67 5.71 -12.31 5.48
CA PHE A 67 4.94 -12.05 4.27
C PHE A 67 4.79 -10.56 4.01
N GLU A 68 4.65 -9.79 5.08
CA GLU A 68 4.51 -8.33 5.04
C GLU A 68 5.83 -7.60 5.28
N MET A 69 6.91 -8.34 5.60
CA MET A 69 8.18 -7.80 6.06
C MET A 69 7.99 -6.73 7.16
N SER A 70 7.14 -7.05 8.14
CA SER A 70 6.69 -6.14 9.19
C SER A 70 6.91 -6.73 10.58
N TYR A 71 6.91 -5.90 11.61
CA TYR A 71 6.85 -6.32 13.01
C TYR A 71 5.52 -5.86 13.59
N THR A 72 4.81 -6.73 14.30
CA THR A 72 3.53 -6.39 14.96
C THR A 72 3.71 -6.40 16.47
N GLY A 73 3.30 -5.32 17.14
CA GLY A 73 3.32 -5.18 18.59
C GLY A 73 1.97 -4.71 19.11
N TYR A 74 1.67 -5.03 20.38
CA TYR A 74 0.41 -4.64 21.02
C TYR A 74 0.65 -3.54 22.05
N LEU A 75 -0.20 -2.51 22.02
CA LEU A 75 -0.14 -1.37 22.91
C LEU A 75 -0.90 -1.64 24.21
N TYR A 76 -0.25 -1.41 25.35
CA TYR A 76 -0.83 -1.59 26.68
C TYR A 76 -0.58 -0.37 27.57
N ARG A 77 -1.40 -0.21 28.60
CA ARG A 77 -1.04 0.65 29.73
C ARG A 77 0.03 -0.01 30.59
N LYS A 78 1.05 0.75 31.00
CA LYS A 78 2.19 0.27 31.82
C LYS A 78 1.76 -0.24 33.20
N ASP A 79 0.70 0.34 33.77
CA ASP A 79 0.16 -0.04 35.08
C ASP A 79 -0.70 -1.31 35.03
N ASP A 80 -1.14 -1.74 33.84
CA ASP A 80 -1.90 -2.97 33.67
C ASP A 80 -0.98 -4.19 33.56
N THR A 81 -0.76 -4.81 34.72
CA THR A 81 0.00 -6.06 34.87
C THR A 81 -0.92 -7.29 34.94
N SER A 82 -2.21 -7.14 34.62
CA SER A 82 -3.15 -8.24 34.70
C SER A 82 -2.85 -9.32 33.65
N ASN A 83 -3.08 -10.58 34.01
CA ASN A 83 -2.94 -11.71 33.08
C ASN A 83 -3.93 -11.65 31.90
N ASN A 84 -4.95 -10.79 32.00
CA ASN A 84 -5.99 -10.57 30.97
C ASN A 84 -5.92 -9.15 30.39
N ARG A 85 -4.75 -8.49 30.44
CA ARG A 85 -4.58 -7.14 29.90
C ARG A 85 -5.09 -7.09 28.46
N GLN A 86 -5.98 -6.15 28.17
CA GLN A 86 -6.46 -5.93 26.83
C GLN A 86 -5.55 -4.93 26.13
N SER A 87 -5.11 -5.26 24.93
CA SER A 87 -4.38 -4.29 24.10
C SER A 87 -5.33 -3.17 23.70
N LEU A 88 -4.88 -1.92 23.83
CA LEU A 88 -5.62 -0.76 23.32
C LEU A 88 -5.58 -0.69 21.79
N SER A 89 -4.46 -1.12 21.21
CA SER A 89 -4.22 -1.06 19.78
C SER A 89 -3.20 -2.11 19.36
N THR A 90 -3.22 -2.43 18.08
CA THR A 90 -2.14 -3.14 17.38
C THR A 90 -1.32 -2.12 16.60
N LEU A 91 0.00 -2.14 16.79
CA LEU A 91 0.95 -1.33 16.01
C LEU A 91 1.74 -2.24 15.07
N THR A 92 1.92 -1.83 13.82
CA THR A 92 2.67 -2.58 12.81
C THR A 92 3.80 -1.73 12.24
N TYR A 93 5.05 -2.13 12.42
CA TYR A 93 6.23 -1.45 11.89
C TYR A 93 6.69 -2.12 10.59
N PHE A 94 6.56 -1.41 9.47
CA PHE A 94 7.02 -1.88 8.16
C PHE A 94 8.51 -1.55 7.96
N VAL A 95 9.32 -2.58 7.69
CA VAL A 95 10.79 -2.46 7.65
C VAL A 95 11.26 -1.67 6.43
N ASP A 96 10.62 -1.89 5.30
CA ASP A 96 10.96 -1.33 3.99
C ASP A 96 10.70 0.18 3.93
N THR A 97 9.51 0.61 4.36
CA THR A 97 9.07 2.00 4.36
C THR A 97 9.48 2.75 5.62
N LYS A 98 9.87 2.01 6.67
CA LYS A 98 10.18 2.54 8.01
C LYS A 98 8.99 3.30 8.60
N THR A 99 7.79 2.78 8.44
CA THR A 99 6.54 3.39 8.90
C THR A 99 5.90 2.57 10.03
N ILE A 100 4.95 3.16 10.75
CA ILE A 100 4.19 2.46 11.80
C ILE A 100 2.72 2.63 11.47
N GLU A 101 1.99 1.55 11.24
CA GLU A 101 0.53 1.57 11.22
C GLU A 101 0.00 1.39 12.65
N ASP A 102 -1.10 2.05 12.97
CA ASP A 102 -1.75 1.99 14.27
C ASP A 102 -3.23 1.66 14.08
N GLY A 103 -3.62 0.45 14.48
CA GLY A 103 -4.97 -0.08 14.27
C GLY A 103 -6.06 0.63 15.08
N SER A 104 -5.73 1.45 16.07
CA SER A 104 -6.73 2.24 16.82
C SER A 104 -7.25 3.42 16.01
N PHE A 105 -6.50 3.85 15.00
CA PHE A 105 -6.93 4.88 14.07
C PHE A 105 -7.86 4.30 13.00
N GLN A 106 -8.85 3.50 13.40
CA GLN A 106 -10.11 3.40 12.65
C GLN A 106 -10.93 4.67 12.90
N ASN A 107 -10.34 5.80 12.48
CA ASN A 107 -10.74 7.14 12.87
C ASN A 107 -12.00 7.56 12.10
N ASP A 108 -12.94 8.27 12.74
CA ASP A 108 -14.09 8.90 12.09
C ASP A 108 -13.68 9.72 10.85
N GLU A 109 -12.44 10.23 10.84
CA GLU A 109 -11.80 10.89 9.70
C GLU A 109 -11.66 10.00 8.44
N ILE A 110 -11.34 8.72 8.59
CA ILE A 110 -11.24 7.76 7.48
C ILE A 110 -12.62 7.49 6.90
N GLU A 111 -13.61 7.28 7.77
CA GLU A 111 -14.99 7.09 7.36
C GLU A 111 -15.54 8.33 6.66
N ALA A 112 -15.26 9.52 7.21
CA ALA A 112 -15.65 10.80 6.61
C ALA A 112 -14.99 11.02 5.24
N LEU A 113 -13.67 10.75 5.12
CA LEU A 113 -12.96 10.85 3.84
C LEU A 113 -13.51 9.84 2.83
N THR A 114 -13.73 8.60 3.24
CA THR A 114 -14.32 7.55 2.39
C THR A 114 -15.70 7.96 1.90
N ALA A 115 -16.58 8.40 2.80
CA ALA A 115 -17.92 8.86 2.46
C ALA A 115 -17.89 10.01 1.46
N LYS A 116 -16.97 10.97 1.64
CA LYS A 116 -16.81 12.11 0.73
C LYS A 116 -16.36 11.68 -0.67
N VAL A 117 -15.36 10.81 -0.75
CA VAL A 117 -14.85 10.28 -2.03
C VAL A 117 -15.94 9.45 -2.71
N THR A 118 -16.66 8.62 -1.96
CA THR A 118 -17.79 7.84 -2.47
C THR A 118 -18.89 8.74 -3.04
N GLU A 119 -19.30 9.78 -2.30
CA GLU A 119 -20.31 10.76 -2.74
C GLU A 119 -19.93 11.37 -4.10
N VAL A 120 -18.68 11.82 -4.24
CA VAL A 120 -18.21 12.43 -5.50
C VAL A 120 -18.14 11.39 -6.61
N SER A 121 -17.63 10.21 -6.33
CA SER A 121 -17.48 9.13 -7.32
C SER A 121 -18.82 8.58 -7.85
N HIS A 122 -19.92 8.80 -7.12
CA HIS A 122 -21.28 8.49 -7.59
C HIS A 122 -21.92 9.63 -8.40
N ASN A 123 -21.44 10.86 -8.25
CA ASN A 123 -22.02 12.07 -8.84
C ASN A 123 -21.10 12.74 -9.87
N LEU A 124 -20.27 11.96 -10.56
CA LEU A 124 -19.33 12.48 -11.56
C LEU A 124 -20.06 13.08 -12.76
N SER A 125 -19.55 14.21 -13.27
CA SER A 125 -20.13 14.90 -14.42
C SER A 125 -20.04 14.09 -15.72
N THR A 126 -19.18 13.07 -15.72
CA THR A 126 -18.89 12.19 -16.85
C THR A 126 -19.90 11.06 -17.01
N GLY A 127 -20.79 10.84 -16.04
CA GLY A 127 -21.67 9.65 -16.01
C GLY A 127 -20.93 8.34 -15.70
N VAL A 128 -19.64 8.41 -15.36
CA VAL A 128 -18.90 7.29 -14.77
C VAL A 128 -19.39 7.09 -13.34
N GLN A 129 -19.52 5.83 -12.93
CA GLN A 129 -19.90 5.45 -11.57
C GLN A 129 -18.84 4.55 -10.96
N SER A 130 -18.57 4.74 -9.67
CA SER A 130 -17.78 3.81 -8.85
C SER A 130 -18.69 2.78 -8.20
N TYR A 131 -18.28 1.51 -8.19
CA TYR A 131 -18.96 0.45 -7.43
C TYR A 131 -18.19 -0.01 -6.19
N SER A 132 -16.91 0.38 -6.06
CA SER A 132 -16.10 0.09 -4.89
C SER A 132 -15.13 1.24 -4.62
N THR A 133 -15.25 1.82 -3.44
CA THR A 133 -14.33 2.84 -2.93
C THR A 133 -13.79 2.33 -1.61
N GLN A 134 -12.47 2.31 -1.47
CA GLN A 134 -11.78 1.96 -0.24
C GLN A 134 -10.77 3.07 0.07
N THR A 135 -10.80 3.60 1.28
CA THR A 135 -9.74 4.49 1.77
C THR A 135 -8.91 3.70 2.76
N GLU A 136 -7.61 3.74 2.57
CA GLU A 136 -6.64 3.19 3.51
C GLU A 136 -5.87 4.33 4.15
N THR A 137 -5.46 4.12 5.39
CA THR A 137 -4.73 5.12 6.15
C THR A 137 -3.54 4.44 6.78
N TYR A 138 -2.37 5.04 6.62
CA TYR A 138 -1.16 4.54 7.23
C TYR A 138 -0.41 5.70 7.88
N PHE A 139 0.11 5.48 9.10
CA PHE A 139 0.85 6.51 9.81
C PHE A 139 2.30 6.47 9.37
N VAL A 140 2.74 7.52 8.69
CA VAL A 140 4.15 7.67 8.33
C VAL A 140 4.84 8.44 9.44
N ALA A 141 5.00 7.77 10.58
CA ALA A 141 5.81 8.28 11.69
C ALA A 141 7.30 8.23 11.34
N LYS A 142 7.76 9.06 10.39
CA LYS A 142 9.19 9.08 9.99
C LYS A 142 10.13 9.45 11.13
N ASN A 143 9.66 10.22 12.11
CA ASN A 143 10.45 10.70 13.24
C ASN A 143 10.18 9.94 14.55
N TYR A 144 9.11 9.12 14.63
CA TYR A 144 8.62 8.35 15.79
C TYR A 144 8.49 9.10 17.14
N LYS A 145 8.97 10.33 17.26
CA LYS A 145 9.08 11.13 18.49
C LYS A 145 8.11 12.31 18.52
N GLU A 146 7.43 12.54 17.41
CA GLU A 146 6.44 13.60 17.22
C GLU A 146 5.10 12.96 16.95
N LYS A 147 4.03 13.66 17.30
CA LYS A 147 2.67 13.24 16.95
C LYS A 147 2.60 13.10 15.42
N PRO A 148 2.42 11.90 14.87
CA PRO A 148 2.50 11.70 13.44
C PRO A 148 1.25 12.25 12.76
N GLU A 149 1.44 12.89 11.61
CA GLU A 149 0.33 13.20 10.71
C GLU A 149 -0.08 11.93 9.95
N PRO A 150 -1.37 11.57 9.91
CA PRO A 150 -1.85 10.46 9.10
C PRO A 150 -1.53 10.70 7.62
N ILE A 151 -1.20 9.64 6.90
CA ILE A 151 -1.13 9.67 5.44
C ILE A 151 -2.25 8.79 4.90
N TYR A 152 -3.02 9.34 3.99
CA TYR A 152 -4.16 8.67 3.40
C TYR A 152 -3.83 8.17 1.99
N SER A 153 -4.31 6.97 1.66
CA SER A 153 -4.34 6.40 0.31
C SER A 153 -5.79 6.13 -0.07
N ILE A 154 -6.16 6.53 -1.28
CA ILE A 154 -7.50 6.31 -1.79
C ILE A 154 -7.43 5.28 -2.93
N GLN A 155 -8.20 4.20 -2.80
CA GLN A 155 -8.33 3.16 -3.81
C GLN A 155 -9.77 3.17 -4.35
N LEU A 156 -9.93 3.39 -5.66
CA LEU A 156 -11.22 3.24 -6.33
C LEU A 156 -11.15 2.09 -7.33
N TYR A 157 -11.89 1.04 -7.05
CA TYR A 157 -11.98 -0.12 -7.91
C TYR A 157 -13.35 -0.18 -8.57
N GLY A 158 -13.36 -0.41 -9.88
CA GLY A 158 -14.62 -0.54 -10.62
C GLY A 158 -15.27 0.80 -10.93
N LEU A 159 -14.49 1.81 -11.33
CA LEU A 159 -15.05 2.93 -12.08
C LEU A 159 -15.51 2.40 -13.44
N THR A 160 -16.77 2.60 -13.80
CA THR A 160 -17.30 2.16 -15.11
C THR A 160 -18.17 3.24 -15.73
N SER A 161 -18.12 3.36 -17.06
CA SER A 161 -19.03 4.21 -17.79
C SER A 161 -20.33 3.47 -18.11
N SER A 162 -21.48 4.10 -17.88
CA SER A 162 -22.76 3.61 -18.40
C SER A 162 -22.90 3.81 -19.91
N ILE A 163 -22.11 4.72 -20.49
CA ILE A 163 -22.07 5.03 -21.92
C ILE A 163 -20.76 4.47 -22.50
N PRO A 164 -20.82 3.47 -23.39
CA PRO A 164 -19.62 2.89 -23.99
C PRO A 164 -18.84 3.93 -24.79
N SER A 165 -17.53 3.98 -24.62
CA SER A 165 -16.69 4.87 -25.41
C SER A 165 -16.55 4.38 -26.85
N SER A 166 -16.39 5.32 -27.78
CA SER A 166 -16.17 5.04 -29.21
C SER A 166 -14.76 4.54 -29.53
N SER A 167 -13.77 4.85 -28.69
CA SER A 167 -12.38 4.45 -28.92
C SER A 167 -11.57 4.36 -27.62
N LYS A 168 -10.39 3.75 -27.69
CA LYS A 168 -9.46 3.71 -26.56
C LYS A 168 -9.01 5.09 -26.10
N GLY A 169 -8.95 6.05 -27.02
CA GLY A 169 -8.62 7.44 -26.72
C GLY A 169 -9.74 8.09 -25.90
N ASP A 170 -10.99 7.92 -26.35
CA ASP A 170 -12.16 8.46 -25.66
C ASP A 170 -12.31 7.87 -24.25
N SER A 171 -12.11 6.56 -24.08
CA SER A 171 -12.10 5.93 -22.74
C SER A 171 -11.02 6.52 -21.82
N LYS A 172 -9.84 6.81 -22.38
CA LYS A 172 -8.73 7.40 -21.62
C LYS A 172 -9.02 8.84 -21.21
N ASP A 173 -9.67 9.60 -22.08
CA ASP A 173 -10.08 10.99 -21.82
C ASP A 173 -11.19 11.03 -20.76
N LEU A 174 -12.18 10.15 -20.90
CA LEU A 174 -13.28 9.98 -19.94
C LEU A 174 -12.76 9.60 -18.54
N PHE A 175 -11.79 8.67 -18.48
CA PHE A 175 -11.16 8.29 -17.23
C PHE A 175 -10.34 9.45 -16.64
N ALA A 176 -9.56 10.17 -17.44
CA ALA A 176 -8.77 11.30 -16.98
C ALA A 176 -9.63 12.39 -16.36
N LYS A 177 -10.74 12.75 -17.02
CA LYS A 177 -11.70 13.74 -16.51
C LYS A 177 -12.34 13.28 -15.20
N SER A 178 -12.79 12.03 -15.13
CA SER A 178 -13.39 11.45 -13.92
C SER A 178 -12.41 11.44 -12.75
N ALA A 179 -11.17 11.00 -12.99
CA ALA A 179 -10.12 10.98 -11.99
C ALA A 179 -9.73 12.39 -11.53
N TYR A 180 -9.71 13.37 -12.43
CA TYR A 180 -9.49 14.77 -12.09
C TYR A 180 -10.57 15.30 -11.15
N GLU A 181 -11.86 15.09 -11.45
CA GLU A 181 -12.97 15.49 -10.58
C GLU A 181 -12.85 14.89 -9.17
N ILE A 182 -12.58 13.59 -9.08
CA ILE A 182 -12.37 12.91 -7.79
C ILE A 182 -11.19 13.54 -7.04
N ILE A 183 -10.02 13.67 -7.69
CA ILE A 183 -8.81 14.21 -7.08
C ILE A 183 -9.00 15.63 -6.55
N GLN A 184 -9.67 16.49 -7.31
CA GLN A 184 -9.90 17.89 -6.91
C GLN A 184 -10.94 18.01 -5.79
N SER A 185 -11.79 17.00 -5.60
CA SER A 185 -12.82 17.00 -4.56
C SER A 185 -12.33 16.57 -3.17
N ILE A 186 -11.15 15.96 -3.10
CA ILE A 186 -10.57 15.50 -1.83
C ILE A 186 -10.32 16.74 -0.95
N PRO A 187 -10.78 16.83 0.31
CA PRO A 187 -10.58 18.02 1.14
C PRO A 187 -9.10 18.24 1.51
N GLU A 188 -8.61 19.48 1.48
CA GLU A 188 -7.17 19.80 1.63
C GLU A 188 -6.59 19.44 3.00
N GLU A 189 -7.43 19.43 4.03
CA GLU A 189 -7.07 19.03 5.38
C GLU A 189 -6.61 17.58 5.49
N TYR A 190 -7.00 16.72 4.54
CA TYR A 190 -6.51 15.35 4.47
C TYR A 190 -5.20 15.28 3.67
N ASN A 191 -4.14 14.82 4.34
CA ASN A 191 -2.83 14.52 3.78
C ASN A 191 -2.87 13.21 2.95
N VAL A 192 -3.70 13.20 1.91
CA VAL A 192 -3.72 12.12 0.93
C VAL A 192 -2.46 12.20 0.09
N GLN A 193 -1.70 11.11 0.03
CA GLN A 193 -0.46 11.04 -0.77
C GLN A 193 -0.52 10.04 -1.91
N GLN A 194 -1.50 9.13 -1.90
CA GLN A 194 -1.64 8.12 -2.94
C GLN A 194 -3.07 8.04 -3.40
N CYS A 195 -3.24 7.87 -4.71
CA CYS A 195 -4.51 7.48 -5.27
C CYS A 195 -4.31 6.42 -6.36
N HIS A 196 -5.04 5.32 -6.21
CA HIS A 196 -5.08 4.23 -7.17
C HIS A 196 -6.50 4.08 -7.69
N MET A 197 -6.68 4.11 -9.00
CA MET A 197 -7.98 4.00 -9.62
C MET A 197 -7.95 2.99 -10.76
N LEU A 198 -8.95 2.11 -10.82
CA LEU A 198 -9.19 1.20 -11.94
C LEU A 198 -10.50 1.53 -12.65
N PHE A 199 -10.38 1.86 -13.93
CA PHE A 199 -11.50 2.17 -14.81
C PHE A 199 -11.71 1.07 -15.84
N HIS A 200 -12.95 0.62 -15.95
CA HIS A 200 -13.37 -0.43 -16.87
C HIS A 200 -14.39 0.13 -17.86
N ASP A 201 -14.09 -0.04 -19.13
CA ASP A 201 -14.94 0.37 -20.24
C ASP A 201 -15.05 -0.76 -21.27
N ASN A 202 -15.89 -0.58 -22.28
CA ASN A 202 -16.01 -1.49 -23.42
C ASN A 202 -14.68 -1.70 -24.17
N THR A 203 -13.81 -0.68 -24.22
CA THR A 203 -12.53 -0.73 -24.93
C THR A 203 -11.41 -1.42 -24.14
N GLY A 204 -11.60 -1.60 -22.83
CA GLY A 204 -10.65 -2.25 -21.95
C GLY A 204 -10.61 -1.71 -20.53
N THR A 205 -9.55 -2.08 -19.82
CA THR A 205 -9.26 -1.68 -18.44
C THR A 205 -8.08 -0.73 -18.42
N TYR A 206 -8.21 0.32 -17.64
CA TYR A 206 -7.25 1.40 -17.49
C TYR A 206 -6.93 1.60 -16.02
N GLU A 207 -5.68 1.95 -15.74
CA GLU A 207 -5.17 2.15 -14.40
C GLU A 207 -4.55 3.54 -14.28
N LEU A 208 -4.83 4.20 -13.16
CA LEU A 208 -4.14 5.39 -12.72
C LEU A 208 -3.55 5.12 -11.34
N GLN A 209 -2.23 5.24 -11.22
CA GLN A 209 -1.53 5.27 -9.94
C GLN A 209 -0.79 6.60 -9.83
N VAL A 210 -1.15 7.39 -8.81
CA VAL A 210 -0.53 8.68 -8.54
C VAL A 210 -0.01 8.72 -7.11
N ASP A 211 1.28 8.98 -6.97
CA ASP A 211 1.95 9.23 -5.69
C ASP A 211 2.40 10.69 -5.64
N LYS A 212 2.17 11.34 -4.50
CA LYS A 212 2.61 12.70 -4.12
C LYS A 212 2.18 13.79 -5.11
N SER A 213 1.80 14.96 -4.58
CA SER A 213 1.52 16.16 -5.39
C SER A 213 0.44 15.96 -6.48
N PHE A 214 -0.46 14.98 -6.32
CA PHE A 214 -1.47 14.69 -7.34
C PHE A 214 -2.54 15.78 -7.45
N ARG A 215 -2.78 16.55 -6.39
CA ARG A 215 -3.70 17.69 -6.37
C ARG A 215 -3.36 18.79 -7.38
N SER A 216 -2.07 19.04 -7.64
CA SER A 216 -1.64 20.08 -8.60
C SER A 216 -1.52 19.55 -10.03
N MET A 217 -1.93 18.30 -10.28
CA MET A 217 -1.93 17.75 -11.63
C MET A 217 -3.12 18.28 -12.42
N SER A 218 -2.84 18.84 -13.60
CA SER A 218 -3.87 19.10 -14.60
C SER A 218 -4.46 17.80 -15.13
N GLU A 219 -5.68 17.84 -15.64
CA GLU A 219 -6.32 16.70 -16.32
C GLU A 219 -5.41 16.09 -17.41
N SER A 220 -4.73 16.93 -18.19
CA SER A 220 -3.77 16.47 -19.20
C SER A 220 -2.59 15.68 -18.64
N LYS A 221 -2.10 16.04 -17.44
CA LYS A 221 -1.04 15.30 -16.75
C LYS A 221 -1.56 13.98 -16.19
N ILE A 222 -2.77 13.97 -15.64
CA ILE A 222 -3.45 12.74 -15.19
C ILE A 222 -3.59 11.78 -16.36
N ARG A 223 -4.12 12.28 -17.48
CA ARG A 223 -4.23 11.53 -18.74
C ARG A 223 -2.91 10.91 -19.18
N GLY A 224 -1.81 11.66 -19.07
CA GLY A 224 -0.47 11.16 -19.40
C GLY A 224 -0.01 9.98 -18.55
N LYS A 225 -0.51 9.85 -17.31
CA LYS A 225 -0.17 8.78 -16.36
C LYS A 225 -1.07 7.55 -16.44
N ILE A 226 -2.20 7.64 -17.15
CA ILE A 226 -3.10 6.49 -17.30
C ILE A 226 -2.45 5.41 -18.17
N SER A 227 -2.40 4.20 -17.64
CA SER A 227 -1.92 2.99 -18.30
C SER A 227 -3.08 2.14 -18.80
N PHE A 228 -2.90 1.50 -19.95
CA PHE A 228 -3.84 0.48 -20.45
C PHE A 228 -3.39 -0.89 -19.96
N ILE A 229 -4.29 -1.64 -19.33
CA ILE A 229 -3.97 -2.94 -18.74
C ILE A 229 -4.37 -4.08 -19.68
N THR A 230 -5.63 -4.10 -20.11
CA THR A 230 -6.15 -5.20 -20.93
C THR A 230 -7.37 -4.78 -21.75
N SER A 231 -7.61 -5.43 -22.88
CA SER A 231 -8.84 -5.27 -23.69
C SER A 231 -9.96 -6.13 -23.14
N LYS A 232 -11.22 -5.68 -23.28
CA LYS A 232 -12.39 -6.50 -22.93
C LYS A 232 -12.54 -7.65 -23.94
N ASN A 233 -12.33 -8.89 -23.47
CA ASN A 233 -12.56 -10.21 -24.10
C ASN A 233 -11.70 -10.63 -25.33
N ASN A 234 -10.77 -11.57 -25.07
CA ASN A 234 -10.70 -12.85 -25.81
C ASN A 234 -11.33 -13.94 -24.93
N VAL A 235 -12.63 -13.84 -24.65
CA VAL A 235 -13.39 -15.02 -24.23
C VAL A 235 -13.86 -15.66 -25.53
N SER A 236 -13.02 -16.53 -26.09
CA SER A 236 -13.47 -17.47 -27.11
C SER A 236 -14.60 -18.29 -26.49
N GLN A 237 -15.84 -17.96 -26.85
CA GLN A 237 -16.96 -18.86 -26.66
C GLN A 237 -16.57 -20.19 -27.31
N ALA A 238 -16.27 -21.19 -26.49
CA ALA A 238 -16.35 -22.57 -26.93
C ALA A 238 -17.82 -22.79 -27.28
N THR A 239 -18.13 -22.69 -28.57
CA THR A 239 -19.36 -23.21 -29.14
C THR A 239 -19.38 -24.71 -28.84
N SER A 240 -20.08 -25.07 -27.76
CA SER A 240 -20.54 -26.44 -27.58
C SER A 240 -21.57 -26.70 -28.66
N SER A 241 -21.11 -27.24 -29.79
CA SER A 241 -21.98 -27.88 -30.75
C SER A 241 -22.63 -29.08 -30.04
N GLN A 242 -23.85 -28.88 -29.56
CA GLN A 242 -24.78 -29.99 -29.45
C GLN A 242 -24.93 -30.59 -30.84
N VAL A 243 -24.48 -31.84 -31.00
CA VAL A 243 -25.09 -32.76 -31.97
C VAL A 243 -25.57 -33.93 -31.16
N SER A 244 -26.87 -33.91 -30.92
CA SER A 244 -27.71 -35.06 -30.65
C SER A 244 -27.75 -35.95 -31.89
N GLU A 245 -27.29 -37.18 -31.76
CA GLU A 245 -28.04 -38.43 -32.02
C GLU A 245 -27.26 -39.63 -31.43
#